data_AF-A0A445EXB4-F1
#
_entry.id   AF-A0A445EXB4-F1
#
_cell.length_a   1.000
_cell.length_b   1.000
_cell.length_c   1.000
_cell.angle_alpha   90.00
_cell.angle_beta   90.00
_cell.angle_gamma   90.00
#
_symmetry.space_group_name_H-M   'P 1'
#
loop_
_entity.id
_entity.type
_entity.pdbx_description
1 polymer ?
#
loop_
_entity_poly.entity_id
_entity_poly.type
_entity_poly.pdbx_seq_one_letter_code
_entity_poly.pdbx_strand_id
1 'polypeptide(L)'
;MATSATTSLFSLCSLLMAILFAYSASVQLNDPDWYFWFPLYSCACIVNLANGVVSTKLRRKIGIITLCSGILLYLKVVLEDVVYGIAGFWSLDLTERVVREKIGSILVVMSMILQMEAFKVQTNNTLKTRVKEFSNMVKYGEILGVFFF
;
A
#
# COMPACT_ATOMS: atom_id res chain seq x y z
N MET A 1 24.54 2.15 9.04
CA MET A 1 24.25 3.60 9.00
C MET A 1 23.41 4.05 7.79
N ALA A 2 23.24 3.24 6.74
CA ALA A 2 22.43 3.58 5.54
C ALA A 2 20.92 3.24 5.64
N THR A 3 20.43 2.75 6.78
CA THR A 3 19.06 2.20 6.93
C THR A 3 18.02 3.19 7.44
N SER A 4 18.40 4.35 8.00
CA SER A 4 17.44 5.32 8.56
C SER A 4 16.85 6.26 7.50
N ALA A 5 17.67 6.67 6.52
CA ALA A 5 17.25 7.57 5.45
C ALA A 5 16.22 6.91 4.53
N THR A 6 16.44 5.63 4.17
CA THR A 6 15.51 4.85 3.31
C THR A 6 14.17 4.61 3.99
N THR A 7 14.15 4.35 5.30
CA THR A 7 12.90 4.25 6.06
C THR A 7 12.17 5.58 6.18
N SER A 8 12.89 6.70 6.32
CA SER A 8 12.30 8.04 6.39
C SER A 8 11.67 8.46 5.06
N LEU A 9 12.37 8.23 3.94
CA LEU A 9 11.85 8.50 2.60
C LEU A 9 10.62 7.65 2.25
N PHE A 10 10.66 6.35 2.59
CA PHE A 10 9.49 5.49 2.42
C PHE A 10 8.30 5.96 3.26
N SER A 11 8.55 6.37 4.52
CA SER A 11 7.49 6.91 5.38
C SER A 11 6.91 8.21 4.84
N LEU A 12 7.75 9.12 4.35
CA LEU A 12 7.30 10.37 3.74
C LEU A 12 6.50 10.11 2.45
N CYS A 13 6.99 9.23 1.58
CA CYS A 13 6.29 8.82 0.37
C CYS A 13 4.93 8.20 0.70
N SER A 14 4.89 7.28 1.67
CA SER A 14 3.65 6.68 2.18
C SER A 14 2.68 7.74 2.70
N LEU A 15 3.16 8.72 3.47
CA LEU A 15 2.32 9.81 3.97
C LEU A 15 1.78 10.69 2.85
N LEU A 16 2.61 11.07 1.88
CA LEU A 16 2.20 11.86 0.71
C LEU A 16 1.14 11.11 -0.11
N MET A 17 1.32 9.81 -0.33
CA MET A 17 0.33 8.96 -1.00
C MET A 17 -0.98 8.90 -0.21
N ALA A 18 -0.92 8.78 1.12
CA ALA A 18 -2.12 8.80 1.97
C ALA A 18 -2.88 10.13 1.84
N ILE A 19 -2.19 11.27 1.89
CA ILE A 19 -2.79 12.60 1.72
C ILE A 19 -3.42 12.73 0.33
N LEU A 20 -2.73 12.29 -0.71
CA LEU A 20 -3.23 12.30 -2.08
C LEU A 20 -4.51 11.46 -2.23
N PHE A 21 -4.55 10.27 -1.62
CA PHE A 21 -5.73 9.41 -1.65
C PHE A 21 -6.87 9.98 -0.80
N ALA A 22 -6.58 10.62 0.33
CA ALA A 22 -7.60 11.31 1.12
C ALA A 22 -8.25 12.46 0.32
N TYR A 23 -7.42 13.27 -0.35
CA TYR A 23 -7.91 14.33 -1.23
C TYR A 23 -8.72 13.76 -2.40
N SER A 24 -8.23 12.70 -3.05
CA SER A 24 -8.95 12.02 -4.14
C SER A 24 -10.29 11.47 -3.63
N ALA A 25 -10.35 10.83 -2.46
CA ALA A 25 -11.61 10.38 -1.88
C ALA A 25 -12.62 11.53 -1.71
N SER A 26 -12.17 12.72 -1.27
CA SER A 26 -13.05 13.87 -1.08
C SER A 26 -13.60 14.46 -2.38
N VAL A 27 -12.78 14.51 -3.45
CA VAL A 27 -13.22 15.08 -4.74
C VAL A 27 -14.24 14.16 -5.41
N GLN A 28 -14.06 12.84 -5.28
CA GLN A 28 -14.92 11.85 -5.89
C GLN A 28 -16.33 11.78 -5.30
N LEU A 29 -16.61 12.39 -4.14
CA LEU A 29 -17.97 12.46 -3.59
C LEU A 29 -18.95 13.24 -4.46
N ASN A 30 -18.45 14.09 -5.37
CA ASN A 30 -19.28 14.84 -6.31
C ASN A 30 -19.58 14.07 -7.61
N ASP A 31 -18.95 12.91 -7.82
CA ASP A 31 -19.11 12.11 -9.04
C ASP A 31 -20.27 11.09 -8.87
N PRO A 32 -21.02 10.76 -9.93
CA PRO A 32 -22.18 9.85 -9.85
C PRO A 32 -21.82 8.41 -9.47
N ASP A 33 -20.56 7.98 -9.63
CA ASP A 33 -20.06 6.69 -9.16
C ASP A 33 -19.10 6.75 -7.96
N TRP A 34 -19.26 7.78 -7.13
CA TRP A 34 -18.53 7.97 -5.88
C TRP A 34 -18.42 6.69 -5.02
N TYR A 35 -19.46 5.85 -5.01
CA TYR A 35 -19.56 4.65 -4.19
C TYR A 35 -18.51 3.57 -4.53
N PHE A 36 -17.91 3.59 -5.73
CA PHE A 36 -16.80 2.71 -6.07
C PHE A 36 -15.44 3.31 -5.70
N TRP A 37 -15.26 4.59 -6.00
CA TRP A 37 -13.97 5.27 -5.85
C TRP A 37 -13.68 5.70 -4.42
N PHE A 38 -14.70 6.16 -3.69
CA PHE A 38 -14.54 6.61 -2.31
C PHE A 38 -14.01 5.47 -1.41
N PRO A 39 -14.59 4.25 -1.43
CA PRO A 39 -14.02 3.13 -0.66
C PRO A 39 -12.62 2.75 -1.13
N LEU A 40 -12.35 2.75 -2.45
CA LEU A 40 -11.02 2.43 -2.99
C LEU A 40 -9.95 3.36 -2.43
N TYR A 41 -10.14 4.67 -2.59
CA TYR A 41 -9.19 5.68 -2.12
C TYR A 41 -9.11 5.73 -0.59
N SER A 42 -10.23 5.55 0.12
CA SER A 42 -10.24 5.48 1.58
C SER A 42 -9.43 4.30 2.09
N CYS A 43 -9.61 3.10 1.51
CA CYS A 43 -8.81 1.93 1.89
C CYS A 43 -7.33 2.11 1.52
N ALA A 44 -7.03 2.71 0.38
CA ALA A 44 -5.65 3.04 -0.01
C ALA A 44 -5.00 4.02 0.97
N CYS A 45 -5.72 5.06 1.39
CA CYS A 45 -5.29 6.01 2.42
C CYS A 45 -4.98 5.30 3.74
N ILE A 46 -5.91 4.45 4.23
CA ILE A 46 -5.72 3.70 5.48
C ILE A 46 -4.47 2.82 5.41
N VAL A 47 -4.24 2.10 4.32
CA VAL A 47 -3.07 1.20 4.20
C VAL A 47 -1.75 1.99 4.23
N ASN A 48 -1.72 3.17 3.62
CA ASN A 48 -0.54 4.05 3.61
C ASN A 48 -0.33 4.82 4.93
N LEU A 49 -1.38 5.08 5.70
CA LEU A 49 -1.29 5.75 7.00
C LEU A 49 -1.04 4.77 8.17
N ALA A 50 -1.53 3.54 8.06
CA ALA A 50 -1.56 2.55 9.15
C ALA A 50 -0.19 1.94 9.50
N ASN A 51 0.91 2.63 9.22
CA ASN A 51 2.24 2.20 9.60
C ASN A 51 2.37 2.24 11.14
N GLY A 52 2.10 1.10 11.78
CA GLY A 52 2.20 0.93 13.25
C GLY A 52 0.88 1.01 14.03
N VAL A 53 -0.22 1.49 13.43
CA VAL A 53 -1.53 1.63 14.12
C VAL A 53 -2.40 0.37 13.98
N VAL A 54 -2.37 -0.28 12.82
CA VAL A 54 -3.23 -1.43 12.51
C VAL A 54 -2.41 -2.72 12.49
N SER A 55 -3.00 -3.82 12.98
CA SER A 55 -2.40 -5.16 12.92
C SER A 55 -1.90 -5.48 11.51
N THR A 56 -0.65 -5.95 11.40
CA THR A 56 0.00 -6.26 10.12
C THR A 56 -0.80 -7.25 9.27
N LYS A 57 -1.49 -8.21 9.91
CA LYS A 57 -2.36 -9.18 9.23
C LYS A 57 -3.59 -8.50 8.60
N LEU A 58 -4.22 -7.57 9.32
CA LEU A 58 -5.39 -6.84 8.84
C LEU A 58 -5.00 -5.88 7.72
N ARG A 59 -3.92 -5.11 7.91
CA ARG A 59 -3.37 -4.19 6.90
C ARG A 59 -3.03 -4.92 5.59
N ARG A 60 -2.47 -6.14 5.68
CA ARG A 60 -2.22 -7.00 4.51
C ARG A 60 -3.50 -7.43 3.80
N LYS A 61 -4.52 -7.88 4.54
CA LYS A 61 -5.81 -8.28 3.93
C LYS A 61 -6.48 -7.10 3.22
N ILE A 62 -6.53 -5.94 3.88
CA ILE A 62 -7.07 -4.72 3.30
C ILE A 62 -6.26 -4.35 2.04
N GLY A 63 -4.94 -4.37 2.09
CA GLY A 63 -4.09 -4.09 0.93
C GLY A 63 -4.35 -4.99 -0.27
N ILE A 64 -4.54 -6.30 -0.06
CA ILE A 64 -4.88 -7.24 -1.14
C ILE A 64 -6.26 -6.90 -1.74
N ILE A 65 -7.26 -6.65 -0.89
CA ILE A 65 -8.61 -6.28 -1.35
C ILE A 65 -8.54 -4.97 -2.15
N THR A 66 -7.87 -3.94 -1.63
CA THR A 66 -7.68 -2.64 -2.30
C THR A 66 -6.96 -2.81 -3.64
N LEU A 67 -5.94 -3.67 -3.70
CA LEU A 67 -5.22 -3.95 -4.95
C LEU A 67 -6.12 -4.62 -5.99
N CYS A 68 -6.88 -5.64 -5.60
CA CYS A 68 -7.85 -6.27 -6.48
C CYS A 68 -8.92 -5.27 -6.96
N SER A 69 -9.49 -4.49 -6.06
CA SER A 69 -10.47 -3.44 -6.40
C SER A 69 -9.87 -2.38 -7.33
N GLY A 70 -8.61 -1.99 -7.13
CA GLY A 70 -7.91 -1.03 -8.00
C GLY A 70 -7.74 -1.55 -9.42
N ILE A 71 -7.38 -2.83 -9.59
CA ILE A 71 -7.27 -3.47 -10.91
C ILE A 71 -8.63 -3.58 -11.59
N LEU A 72 -9.68 -3.97 -10.85
CA LEU A 72 -11.03 -4.09 -11.40
C LEU A 72 -11.58 -2.72 -11.86
N LEU A 73 -11.38 -1.67 -11.06
CA LEU A 73 -11.82 -0.32 -11.42
C LEU A 73 -11.00 0.27 -12.57
N TYR A 74 -9.71 -0.04 -12.64
CA TYR A 74 -8.91 0.30 -13.82
C TYR A 74 -9.51 -0.34 -15.10
N LEU A 75 -9.85 -1.63 -15.04
CA LEU A 75 -10.48 -2.30 -16.19
C LEU A 75 -11.84 -1.69 -16.54
N LYS A 76 -12.68 -1.34 -15.54
CA LYS A 76 -13.94 -0.61 -15.76
C LYS A 76 -13.72 0.67 -16.54
N VAL A 77 -12.77 1.50 -16.13
CA VAL A 77 -12.49 2.79 -16.78
C VAL A 77 -11.96 2.60 -18.19
N VAL A 78 -11.09 1.60 -18.41
CA VAL A 78 -10.59 1.27 -19.75
C VAL A 78 -11.73 0.82 -20.67
N LEU A 79 -12.67 0.02 -20.17
CA LEU A 79 -13.84 -0.38 -20.96
C LEU A 79 -14.76 0.80 -21.26
N GLU A 80 -14.97 1.71 -20.30
CA GLU A 80 -15.76 2.91 -20.50
C GLU A 80 -15.14 3.83 -21.57
N ASP A 81 -13.82 4.04 -21.51
CA ASP A 81 -13.07 4.80 -22.50
C ASP A 81 -13.19 4.21 -23.92
N VAL A 82 -13.10 2.88 -24.04
CA VAL A 82 -13.25 2.17 -25.32
C VAL A 82 -14.68 2.22 -25.85
N VAL A 83 -15.70 2.08 -24.99
CA VAL A 83 -17.11 2.01 -25.41
C VAL A 83 -17.65 3.39 -25.79
N TYR A 84 -17.33 4.42 -25.00
CA TYR A 84 -17.88 5.76 -25.21
C TYR A 84 -16.96 6.66 -26.05
N GLY A 85 -15.69 6.27 -26.27
CA GLY A 85 -14.75 7.01 -27.11
C GLY A 85 -14.51 8.45 -26.63
N ILE A 86 -14.47 8.64 -25.30
CA ILE A 86 -14.50 9.97 -24.65
C ILE A 86 -13.11 10.60 -24.72
N ALA A 87 -12.08 9.86 -24.32
CA ALA A 87 -10.70 10.27 -24.41
C ALA A 87 -9.98 9.39 -25.43
N GLY A 88 -9.01 9.94 -26.16
CA GLY A 88 -8.02 9.07 -26.81
C GLY A 88 -7.33 8.21 -25.75
N PHE A 89 -6.97 6.97 -26.05
CA PHE A 89 -6.32 6.04 -25.10
C PHE A 89 -5.03 6.61 -24.44
N TRP A 90 -4.41 7.59 -25.10
CA TRP A 90 -3.22 8.36 -24.69
C TRP A 90 -3.50 9.80 -24.24
N SER A 91 -4.77 10.23 -24.24
CA SER A 91 -5.15 11.55 -23.74
C SER A 91 -4.86 11.62 -22.24
N LEU A 92 -4.16 12.66 -21.84
CA LEU A 92 -3.85 12.99 -20.45
C LEU A 92 -4.63 14.23 -19.99
N ASP A 93 -5.75 14.52 -20.64
CA ASP A 93 -6.61 15.63 -20.21
C ASP A 93 -7.29 15.28 -18.88
N LEU A 94 -6.75 15.83 -17.79
CA LEU A 94 -7.26 15.65 -16.42
C LEU A 94 -8.61 16.33 -16.20
N THR A 95 -9.06 17.17 -17.14
CA THR A 95 -10.43 17.69 -17.17
C THR A 95 -11.43 16.56 -17.36
N GLU A 96 -11.03 15.53 -18.11
CA GLU A 96 -11.84 14.35 -18.30
C GLU A 96 -11.79 13.41 -17.10
N ARG A 97 -12.98 13.00 -16.68
CA ARG A 97 -13.17 12.12 -15.53
C ARG A 97 -12.52 10.75 -15.74
N VAL A 98 -12.64 10.17 -16.92
CA VAL A 98 -12.05 8.86 -17.25
C VAL A 98 -10.52 8.86 -17.13
N VAL A 99 -9.85 9.94 -17.52
CA VAL A 99 -8.39 10.07 -17.40
C VAL A 99 -7.97 10.15 -15.93
N ARG A 100 -8.67 10.97 -15.12
CA ARG A 100 -8.43 11.09 -13.68
C ARG A 100 -8.61 9.75 -12.96
N GLU A 101 -9.67 9.03 -13.27
CA GLU A 101 -9.99 7.71 -12.69
C GLU A 101 -8.96 6.63 -13.09
N LYS A 102 -8.49 6.65 -14.35
CA LYS A 102 -7.42 5.77 -14.85
C LYS A 102 -6.11 6.01 -14.11
N ILE A 103 -5.70 7.28 -13.97
CA ILE A 103 -4.46 7.64 -13.27
C ILE A 103 -4.57 7.30 -11.78
N GLY A 104 -5.70 7.64 -11.15
CA GLY A 104 -5.94 7.36 -9.74
C GLY A 104 -5.91 5.87 -9.41
N SER A 105 -6.54 5.02 -10.25
CA SER A 105 -6.49 3.57 -10.08
C SER A 105 -5.08 2.99 -10.26
N ILE A 106 -4.32 3.45 -11.26
CA ILE A 106 -2.91 3.06 -11.43
C ILE A 106 -2.09 3.43 -10.18
N LEU A 107 -2.25 4.65 -9.66
CA LEU A 107 -1.54 5.11 -8.46
C LEU A 107 -1.87 4.25 -7.24
N VAL A 108 -3.14 3.86 -7.06
CA VAL A 108 -3.55 2.95 -5.99
C VAL A 108 -2.85 1.59 -6.14
N VAL A 109 -2.84 1.02 -7.34
CA VAL A 109 -2.18 -0.29 -7.58
C VAL A 109 -0.69 -0.21 -7.28
N MET A 110 0.02 0.80 -7.79
CA MET A 110 1.47 0.97 -7.56
C MET A 110 1.78 1.18 -6.07
N SER A 111 0.96 1.98 -5.39
CA SER A 111 1.07 2.18 -3.94
C SER A 111 0.90 0.87 -3.16
N MET A 112 -0.11 0.07 -3.50
CA MET A 112 -0.34 -1.21 -2.82
C MET A 112 0.80 -2.20 -3.05
N ILE A 113 1.36 -2.28 -4.26
CA ILE A 113 2.53 -3.12 -4.56
C ILE A 113 3.72 -2.68 -3.69
N LEU A 114 4.00 -1.38 -3.64
CA LEU A 114 5.10 -0.83 -2.83
C LEU A 114 4.92 -1.15 -1.34
N GLN A 115 3.69 -1.02 -0.82
CA GLN A 115 3.36 -1.39 0.56
C GLN A 115 3.55 -2.90 0.78
N MET A 116 3.10 -3.75 -0.14
CA MET A 116 3.26 -5.21 -0.07
C MET A 116 4.72 -5.65 -0.04
N GLU A 117 5.58 -5.02 -0.83
CA GLU A 117 7.02 -5.29 -0.79
C GLU A 117 7.63 -4.84 0.55
N ALA A 118 7.24 -3.66 1.05
CA ALA A 118 7.69 -3.19 2.36
C ALA A 118 7.27 -4.13 3.50
N PHE A 119 6.07 -4.72 3.43
CA PHE A 119 5.62 -5.74 4.39
C PHE A 119 6.46 -7.01 4.37
N LYS A 120 6.83 -7.51 3.18
CA LYS A 120 7.69 -8.70 3.05
C LYS A 120 9.04 -8.44 3.70
N VAL A 121 9.64 -7.28 3.42
CA VAL A 121 10.91 -6.87 4.01
C VAL A 121 10.80 -6.77 5.54
N GLN A 122 9.75 -6.14 6.06
CA GLN A 122 9.53 -6.00 7.50
C GLN A 122 9.37 -7.37 8.19
N THR A 123 8.58 -8.26 7.60
CA THR A 123 8.34 -9.62 8.12
C THR A 123 9.63 -10.43 8.18
N ASN A 124 10.44 -10.39 7.11
CA ASN A 124 11.72 -11.08 7.04
C ASN A 124 12.72 -10.56 8.08
N ASN A 125 12.77 -9.24 8.27
CA ASN A 125 13.63 -8.64 9.29
C ASN A 125 13.21 -9.05 10.71
N THR A 126 11.91 -9.02 11.03
CA THR A 126 11.41 -9.48 12.34
C THR A 126 11.72 -10.96 12.58
N LEU A 127 11.56 -11.81 11.56
CA LEU A 127 11.86 -13.24 11.66
C LEU A 127 13.36 -13.47 11.89
N LYS A 128 14.22 -12.77 11.16
CA LYS A 128 15.68 -12.80 11.34
C LYS A 128 16.10 -12.36 12.75
N THR A 129 15.48 -11.31 13.29
CA THR A 129 15.75 -10.86 14.66
C THR A 129 15.36 -11.92 15.69
N ARG A 130 14.17 -12.53 15.57
CA ARG A 130 13.76 -13.60 16.49
C ARG A 130 14.66 -14.83 16.42
N VAL A 131 15.08 -15.24 15.23
CA VAL A 131 16.01 -16.37 15.07
C VAL A 131 17.36 -16.05 15.73
N LYS A 132 17.84 -14.81 15.61
CA LYS A 132 19.07 -14.37 16.27
C LYS A 132 18.91 -14.35 17.80
N GLU A 133 17.79 -13.88 18.33
CA GLU A 133 17.50 -13.92 19.76
C GLU A 133 17.45 -15.36 20.29
N PHE A 134 16.77 -16.26 19.56
CA PHE A 134 16.69 -17.67 19.93
C PHE A 134 18.07 -18.34 19.92
N SER A 135 18.89 -18.08 18.90
CA SER A 135 20.27 -18.56 18.82
C SER A 135 21.13 -18.03 19.97
N ASN A 136 20.97 -16.75 20.34
CA ASN A 136 21.66 -16.18 21.50
C ASN A 136 21.22 -16.85 22.80
N MET A 137 19.92 -17.12 23.00
CA MET A 137 19.42 -17.82 24.18
C MET A 137 20.00 -19.23 24.30
N VAL A 138 20.06 -19.99 23.20
CA VAL A 138 20.69 -21.32 23.17
C VAL A 138 22.16 -21.24 23.55
N LYS A 139 22.90 -20.27 22.99
CA LYS A 139 24.32 -20.06 23.31
C LYS A 139 24.55 -19.71 24.78
N TYR A 140 23.70 -18.88 25.39
CA TYR A 140 23.77 -18.60 26.83
C TYR A 140 23.45 -19.85 27.68
N GLY A 141 22.50 -20.67 27.24
CA GLY A 141 22.18 -21.94 27.89
C GLY A 141 23.34 -22.94 27.87
N GLU A 142 24.05 -23.07 26.75
CA GLU A 142 25.26 -23.91 26.64
C GLU A 142 26.38 -23.42 27.56
N ILE A 143 26.62 -22.10 27.62
CA ILE A 143 27.63 -21.51 28.52
C ILE A 143 27.29 -21.77 29.99
N LEU A 144 26.01 -21.66 30.38
CA LEU A 144 25.58 -21.91 31.74
C LEU A 144 25.73 -23.39 32.14
N GLY A 145 25.46 -24.31 31.21
CA GLY A 145 25.63 -25.75 31.40
C GLY A 145 27.08 -26.17 31.57
N VAL A 146 28.01 -25.52 30.86
CA VAL A 146 29.46 -25.75 31.01
C VAL A 146 30.02 -25.20 32.32
N PHE A 147 29.41 -24.14 32.89
CA PHE A 147 29.83 -23.57 34.17
C PHE A 147 29.36 -24.35 35.40
N PHE A 148 28.36 -25.21 35.25
CA PHE A 148 27.77 -26.00 36.33
C PHE A 148 28.28 -27.45 36.40
N PHE A 149 29.28 -27.79 35.57
CA PHE A 149 29.96 -29.09 35.53
C PHE A 149 31.46 -28.88 35.76
#